data_AF-A0A817IY29-F1
#
_entry.id   AF-A0A817IY29-F1
#
_cell.length_a   1.000
_cell.length_b   1.000
_cell.length_c   1.000
_cell.angle_alpha   90.00
_cell.angle_beta   90.00
_cell.angle_gamma   90.00
#
_symmetry.space_group_name_H-M   'P 1'
#
loop_
_entity.id
_entity.type
_entity.pdbx_description
1 polymer ?
#
loop_
_entity_poly.entity_id
_entity_poly.type
_entity_poly.pdbx_seq_one_letter_code
_entity_poly.pdbx_strand_id
1 'polypeptide(L)'
;MNTHNDGTLLLTNHDTQSNFDTQTHDEEEEQNERERETDDEDVICWPLLMEKISRSSEKKINLDFFEKFYVDFLLNLREGHCLQQNIIHTITSGFKSLIELIHELLKMKNRNSSIKYQNTVTNPATDDSILLSDMNEVISNIIERITGITRNEHRFVKLCKKYFSYASPKEIKLENANQTAFYIPIQSSIQQMLNKYDVLTMLKKNFNENVNRNAADTDLMFNYRHALHGKVHPVLKNKPDALLFQLYIDEISLTNPIGAKKDTQKITMIYFQLEDLPDTVKSMLNSIGLVAMCHSNHLSNKLNRKIFFDPIVEDLNALQTTGVFIPILGDYLNFAFTVLVGDHLASNDIVGEQVFNPFQCSYRCRVLCHYPHEVPNNSFDEDAISRLSMPDGVSIRQNSPDPPTTHPFLITRLDGTHYYGVALTFFEQINNDDENISECSSSTAFISLNRLIENYNRTCRHQRRSSSVIYASKTICLIGPQAHYSTFKRILELLYRMTIEHDLLGLPFEAHLYNILHELYIPSPSLSHSVLKFNVGERQLTVWQPSIHDGDLPLLDFNLLDFFSLLGVEGVVDLVTCALLEHQIILKSSGMQFFILHLDK
;
A
#
# COMPACT_ATOMS: atom_id res chain seq x y z
N MET A 1 -52.67 5.18 -33.71
CA MET A 1 -53.83 4.61 -34.43
C MET A 1 -53.76 3.10 -34.31
N ASN A 2 -54.75 2.54 -33.62
CA ASN A 2 -55.15 1.13 -33.49
C ASN A 2 -54.10 0.02 -33.31
N THR A 3 -54.08 -0.41 -32.05
CA THR A 3 -53.85 -1.73 -31.45
C THR A 3 -54.70 -2.86 -32.05
N HIS A 4 -54.16 -4.09 -32.07
CA HIS A 4 -54.89 -5.33 -31.69
C HIS A 4 -53.93 -6.53 -31.53
N ASN A 5 -54.01 -7.17 -30.36
CA ASN A 5 -53.91 -8.61 -30.04
C ASN A 5 -53.53 -8.71 -28.54
N ASP A 6 -54.50 -8.77 -27.63
CA ASP A 6 -55.30 -9.94 -27.18
C ASP A 6 -54.46 -11.09 -26.60
N GLY A 7 -54.71 -11.38 -25.32
CA GLY A 7 -54.11 -12.52 -24.61
C GLY A 7 -54.31 -12.50 -23.10
N THR A 8 -55.54 -12.30 -22.62
CA THR A 8 -55.98 -12.44 -21.23
C THR A 8 -55.94 -13.90 -20.77
N LEU A 9 -55.51 -14.19 -19.53
CA LEU A 9 -56.28 -15.02 -18.58
C LEU A 9 -55.70 -15.03 -17.16
N LEU A 10 -56.59 -14.71 -16.23
CA LEU A 10 -56.47 -14.69 -14.78
C LEU A 10 -56.67 -16.08 -14.17
N LEU A 11 -55.89 -16.34 -13.12
CA LEU A 11 -56.22 -16.93 -11.82
C LEU A 11 -56.96 -18.28 -11.73
N THR A 12 -56.32 -19.22 -11.04
CA THR A 12 -56.94 -19.91 -9.90
C THR A 12 -55.91 -20.13 -8.78
N ASN A 13 -56.15 -19.51 -7.63
CA ASN A 13 -55.51 -19.80 -6.35
C ASN A 13 -55.99 -21.15 -5.80
N HIS A 14 -55.10 -21.90 -5.16
CA HIS A 14 -55.46 -22.70 -4.01
C HIS A 14 -54.31 -22.68 -2.99
N ASP A 15 -54.70 -22.37 -1.76
CA ASP A 15 -53.90 -22.22 -0.56
C ASP A 15 -53.04 -23.45 -0.22
N THR A 16 -51.82 -23.23 0.28
CA THR A 16 -51.28 -23.99 1.42
C THR A 16 -50.24 -23.17 2.19
N GLN A 17 -50.31 -23.35 3.50
CA GLN A 17 -49.66 -22.59 4.56
C GLN A 17 -48.13 -22.70 4.57
N SER A 18 -47.52 -21.57 4.90
CA SER A 18 -46.14 -21.42 5.37
C SER A 18 -45.91 -22.20 6.67
N ASN A 19 -44.97 -23.14 6.65
CA ASN A 19 -44.20 -23.53 7.82
C ASN A 19 -42.72 -23.32 7.52
N PHE A 20 -42.08 -22.58 8.41
CA PHE A 20 -40.65 -22.39 8.54
C PHE A 20 -39.95 -23.74 8.68
N ASP A 21 -38.86 -23.94 7.92
CA ASP A 21 -37.72 -24.78 8.30
C ASP A 21 -36.45 -24.11 7.77
N THR A 22 -36.00 -23.11 8.51
CA THR A 22 -34.61 -22.61 8.54
C THR A 22 -33.77 -23.63 9.30
N GLN A 23 -33.16 -24.61 8.61
CA GLN A 23 -32.15 -25.47 9.26
C GLN A 23 -31.21 -26.25 8.32
N THR A 24 -31.03 -25.84 7.06
CA THR A 24 -30.12 -26.57 6.14
C THR A 24 -29.14 -25.70 5.36
N HIS A 25 -29.11 -24.37 5.55
CA HIS A 25 -28.11 -23.51 4.92
C HIS A 25 -26.92 -23.16 5.83
N ASP A 26 -27.08 -23.23 7.16
CA ASP A 26 -26.00 -22.94 8.11
C ASP A 26 -24.97 -24.08 8.20
N GLU A 27 -25.34 -25.33 7.84
CA GLU A 27 -24.40 -26.46 7.84
C GLU A 27 -23.46 -26.47 6.61
N GLU A 28 -23.90 -25.93 5.47
CA GLU A 28 -23.05 -25.78 4.26
C GLU A 28 -22.13 -24.55 4.37
N GLU A 29 -22.51 -23.50 5.10
CA GLU A 29 -21.63 -22.38 5.42
C GLU A 29 -20.62 -22.72 6.51
N GLU A 30 -20.98 -23.51 7.55
CA GLU A 30 -20.01 -24.01 8.52
C GLU A 30 -19.00 -25.01 7.91
N GLN A 31 -19.38 -25.78 6.89
CA GLN A 31 -18.43 -26.64 6.16
C GLN A 31 -17.48 -25.81 5.29
N ASN A 32 -17.97 -24.75 4.64
CA ASN A 32 -17.12 -23.83 3.88
C ASN A 32 -16.27 -22.88 4.75
N GLU A 33 -16.61 -22.67 6.02
CA GLU A 33 -15.77 -21.96 6.99
C GLU A 33 -14.70 -22.87 7.60
N ARG A 34 -14.99 -24.17 7.84
CA ARG A 34 -13.96 -25.14 8.27
C ARG A 34 -12.95 -25.49 7.18
N GLU A 35 -13.32 -25.33 5.90
CA GLU A 35 -12.38 -25.50 4.78
C GLU A 35 -11.52 -24.24 4.52
N ARG A 36 -11.91 -23.07 5.05
CA ARG A 36 -11.14 -21.81 4.94
C ARG A 36 -10.04 -21.63 5.99
N GLU A 37 -9.95 -22.50 7.00
CA GLU A 37 -8.86 -22.50 8.00
C GLU A 37 -7.69 -23.45 7.66
N THR A 38 -7.66 -24.04 6.46
CA THR A 38 -6.61 -24.99 6.05
C THR A 38 -5.90 -24.63 4.73
N ASP A 39 -5.72 -23.33 4.45
CA ASP A 39 -4.86 -22.85 3.35
C ASP A 39 -3.39 -22.68 3.77
N ASP A 40 -2.91 -23.53 4.69
CA ASP A 40 -1.48 -23.73 4.95
C ASP A 40 -0.89 -24.58 3.82
N GLU A 41 -0.61 -23.93 2.68
CA GLU A 41 0.30 -24.47 1.69
C GLU A 41 1.66 -24.80 2.34
N ASP A 42 2.15 -26.01 2.07
CA ASP A 42 3.37 -26.65 2.58
C ASP A 42 3.25 -27.52 3.85
N VAL A 43 2.04 -27.88 4.34
CA VAL A 43 1.93 -29.00 5.31
C VAL A 43 2.24 -30.32 4.61
N ILE A 44 3.32 -30.98 5.06
CA ILE A 44 3.65 -32.35 4.65
C ILE A 44 2.42 -33.26 4.87
N CYS A 45 1.76 -33.67 3.79
CA CYS A 45 0.57 -34.51 3.81
C CYS A 45 0.92 -35.91 4.38
N TRP A 46 0.65 -36.09 5.67
CA TRP A 46 0.94 -37.31 6.45
C TRP A 46 0.50 -38.63 5.79
N PRO A 47 -0.69 -38.74 5.17
CA PRO A 47 -1.14 -39.97 4.51
C PRO A 47 -0.28 -40.40 3.31
N LEU A 48 0.01 -39.47 2.39
CA LEU A 48 0.85 -39.72 1.20
C LEU A 48 2.30 -40.06 1.58
N LEU A 49 2.75 -39.52 2.72
CA LEU A 49 4.07 -39.74 3.28
C LEU A 49 4.28 -41.17 3.79
N MET A 50 3.31 -41.65 4.57
CA MET A 50 3.33 -43.01 5.11
C MET A 50 3.26 -44.04 3.99
N GLU A 51 2.54 -43.73 2.90
CA GLU A 51 2.48 -44.58 1.71
C GLU A 51 3.83 -44.66 0.97
N LYS A 52 4.59 -43.56 0.88
CA LYS A 52 5.95 -43.54 0.31
C LYS A 52 6.97 -44.31 1.16
N ILE A 53 6.94 -44.14 2.48
CA ILE A 53 7.85 -44.84 3.41
C ILE A 53 7.60 -46.35 3.36
N SER A 54 6.32 -46.76 3.33
CA SER A 54 5.91 -48.16 3.27
C SER A 54 6.27 -48.87 1.96
N ARG A 55 6.50 -48.13 0.86
CA ARG A 55 6.92 -48.66 -0.45
C ARG A 55 8.44 -48.72 -0.65
N SER A 56 9.24 -48.19 0.29
CA SER A 56 10.69 -48.17 0.17
C SER A 56 11.30 -49.56 0.48
N SER A 57 12.05 -50.12 -0.46
CA SER A 57 12.69 -51.45 -0.36
C SER A 57 14.17 -51.38 0.06
N GLU A 58 14.61 -50.23 0.60
CA GLU A 58 16.01 -49.98 0.93
C GLU A 58 16.43 -50.65 2.25
N LYS A 59 17.53 -51.39 2.22
CA LYS A 59 18.14 -52.08 3.38
C LYS A 59 18.79 -51.14 4.43
N LYS A 60 18.73 -49.83 4.24
CA LYS A 60 19.38 -48.82 5.11
C LYS A 60 18.38 -47.72 5.43
N ILE A 61 18.21 -47.40 6.71
CA ILE A 61 17.21 -46.42 7.16
C ILE A 61 17.65 -45.02 6.71
N ASN A 62 16.93 -44.47 5.73
CA ASN A 62 17.17 -43.13 5.22
C ASN A 62 16.47 -42.09 6.12
N LEU A 63 17.25 -41.39 6.94
CA LEU A 63 16.76 -40.37 7.87
C LEU A 63 16.63 -38.97 7.24
N ASP A 64 16.97 -38.79 5.96
CA ASP A 64 16.88 -37.48 5.30
C ASP A 64 15.43 -36.96 5.28
N PHE A 65 14.47 -37.88 5.15
CA PHE A 65 13.06 -37.53 5.21
C PHE A 65 12.66 -36.95 6.57
N PHE A 66 13.10 -37.61 7.65
CA PHE A 66 12.89 -37.14 9.02
C PHE A 66 13.56 -35.78 9.26
N GLU A 67 14.80 -35.59 8.80
CA GLU A 67 15.48 -34.31 8.93
C GLU A 67 14.74 -33.19 8.20
N LYS A 68 14.27 -33.45 6.98
CA LYS A 68 13.49 -32.45 6.23
C LYS A 68 12.24 -32.04 7.01
N PHE A 69 11.48 -33.02 7.52
CA PHE A 69 10.29 -32.76 8.34
C PHE A 69 10.62 -31.95 9.61
N TYR A 70 11.67 -32.35 10.34
CA TYR A 70 12.01 -31.67 11.58
C TYR A 70 12.51 -30.23 11.36
N VAL A 71 13.23 -29.99 10.27
CA VAL A 71 13.66 -28.64 9.88
C VAL A 71 12.47 -27.77 9.51
N ASP A 72 11.50 -28.32 8.77
CA ASP A 72 10.23 -27.64 8.44
C ASP A 72 9.45 -27.25 9.69
N PHE A 73 9.29 -28.20 10.62
CA PHE A 73 8.67 -27.97 11.91
C PHE A 73 9.36 -26.84 12.69
N LEU A 74 10.71 -26.85 12.73
CA LEU A 74 11.46 -25.79 13.38
C LEU A 74 11.32 -24.44 12.68
N LEU A 75 11.24 -24.40 11.35
CA LEU A 75 10.98 -23.18 10.57
C LEU A 75 9.61 -22.60 10.94
N ASN A 76 8.57 -23.42 11.00
CA ASN A 76 7.23 -22.97 11.37
C ASN A 76 7.17 -22.44 12.81
N LEU A 77 7.85 -23.09 13.76
CA LEU A 77 7.96 -22.56 15.13
C LEU A 77 8.72 -21.23 15.19
N ARG A 78 9.82 -21.08 14.44
CA ARG A 78 10.68 -19.90 14.47
C ARG A 78 10.07 -18.72 13.74
N GLU A 79 9.68 -18.92 12.49
CA GLU A 79 9.31 -17.85 11.57
C GLU A 79 7.78 -17.67 11.51
N GLY A 80 7.02 -18.78 11.50
CA GLY A 80 5.54 -18.72 11.51
C GLY A 80 4.97 -18.27 12.85
N HIS A 81 5.48 -18.81 13.95
CA HIS A 81 5.01 -18.49 15.31
C HIS A 81 5.91 -17.53 16.09
N CYS A 82 7.03 -17.08 15.51
CA CYS A 82 7.96 -16.13 16.15
C CYS A 82 8.44 -16.58 17.55
N LEU A 83 8.58 -17.89 17.79
CA LEU A 83 8.92 -18.41 19.11
C LEU A 83 10.39 -18.17 19.45
N GLN A 84 10.65 -17.76 20.69
CA GLN A 84 12.00 -17.58 21.18
C GLN A 84 12.76 -18.92 21.24
N GLN A 85 14.07 -18.86 20.99
CA GLN A 85 14.96 -20.02 20.98
C GLN A 85 14.86 -20.89 22.26
N ASN A 86 14.67 -20.27 23.43
CA ASN A 86 14.50 -20.99 24.69
C ASN A 86 13.23 -21.85 24.74
N ILE A 87 12.13 -21.35 24.15
CA ILE A 87 10.86 -22.09 24.05
C ILE A 87 11.05 -23.27 23.10
N ILE A 88 11.69 -23.05 21.96
CA ILE A 88 12.00 -24.10 20.98
C ILE A 88 12.87 -25.20 21.60
N HIS A 89 13.86 -24.83 22.41
CA HIS A 89 14.65 -25.79 23.18
C HIS A 89 13.82 -26.60 24.17
N THR A 90 12.84 -25.97 24.82
CA THR A 90 11.92 -26.64 25.75
C THR A 90 11.01 -27.62 25.03
N ILE A 91 10.42 -27.21 23.90
CA ILE A 91 9.59 -28.07 23.03
C ILE A 91 10.40 -29.27 22.55
N THR A 92 11.63 -29.02 22.08
CA THR A 92 12.56 -30.07 21.63
C THR A 92 12.90 -31.04 22.75
N SER A 93 13.12 -30.54 23.96
CA SER A 93 13.36 -31.39 25.14
C SER A 93 12.12 -32.23 25.48
N GLY A 94 10.92 -31.67 25.34
CA GLY A 94 9.67 -32.42 25.51
C GLY A 94 9.53 -33.56 24.50
N PHE A 95 9.81 -33.30 23.21
CA PHE A 95 9.83 -34.35 22.18
C PHE A 95 10.84 -35.44 22.48
N LYS A 96 12.06 -35.07 22.91
CA LYS A 96 13.07 -36.03 23.32
C LYS A 96 12.54 -36.95 24.43
N SER A 97 11.99 -36.38 25.50
CA SER A 97 11.44 -37.15 26.63
C SER A 97 10.28 -38.05 26.20
N LEU A 98 9.42 -37.59 25.30
CA LEU A 98 8.30 -38.37 24.77
C LEU A 98 8.79 -39.57 23.95
N ILE A 99 9.79 -39.36 23.09
CA ILE A 99 10.41 -40.44 22.30
C ILE A 99 11.09 -41.45 23.23
N GLU A 100 11.81 -41.00 24.26
CA GLU A 100 12.43 -41.87 25.27
C GLU A 100 11.38 -42.67 26.05
N LEU A 101 10.23 -42.08 26.38
CA LEU A 101 9.12 -42.78 27.03
C LEU A 101 8.50 -43.84 26.11
N ILE A 102 8.21 -43.49 24.85
CA ILE A 102 7.69 -44.44 23.84
C ILE A 102 8.68 -45.59 23.67
N HIS A 103 9.98 -45.28 23.64
CA HIS A 103 11.03 -46.27 23.53
C HIS A 103 11.00 -47.26 24.70
N GLU A 104 10.90 -46.79 25.95
CA GLU A 104 10.80 -47.66 27.12
C GLU A 104 9.52 -48.50 27.11
N LEU A 105 8.38 -47.93 26.72
CA LEU A 105 7.12 -48.69 26.58
C LEU A 105 7.24 -49.81 25.54
N LEU A 106 7.90 -49.55 24.40
CA LEU A 106 8.16 -50.57 23.38
C LEU A 106 9.11 -51.66 23.88
N LYS A 107 10.16 -51.30 24.63
CA LYS A 107 11.05 -52.29 25.28
C LYS A 107 10.28 -53.17 26.27
N MET A 108 9.40 -52.58 27.09
CA MET A 108 8.55 -53.32 28.03
C MET A 108 7.60 -54.28 27.31
N LYS A 109 6.98 -53.85 26.22
CA LYS A 109 6.10 -54.70 25.40
C LYS A 109 6.85 -55.89 24.80
N ASN A 110 8.03 -55.67 24.24
CA ASN A 110 8.87 -56.74 23.69
C ASN A 110 9.31 -57.75 24.77
N ARG A 111 9.69 -57.28 25.97
CA ARG A 111 10.01 -58.17 27.10
C ARG A 111 8.81 -59.04 27.49
N ASN A 112 7.61 -58.48 27.55
CA ASN A 112 6.39 -59.22 27.88
C ASN A 112 5.97 -60.23 26.79
N SER A 113 6.25 -59.93 25.53
CA SER A 113 6.01 -60.85 24.40
C SER A 113 6.97 -62.05 24.42
N SER A 114 8.26 -61.85 24.75
CA SER A 114 9.21 -62.96 24.92
C SER A 114 8.84 -63.90 26.07
N ILE A 115 8.26 -63.37 27.16
CA ILE A 115 7.79 -64.17 28.30
C ILE A 115 6.60 -65.08 27.91
N LYS A 116 5.71 -64.63 27.02
CA LYS A 116 4.60 -65.47 26.51
C LYS A 116 5.08 -66.59 25.58
N TYR A 117 6.09 -66.33 24.75
CA TYR A 117 6.64 -67.32 23.81
C TYR A 117 7.43 -68.45 24.47
N GLN A 118 8.02 -68.22 25.65
CA GLN A 118 8.70 -69.28 26.40
C GLN A 118 7.73 -70.33 26.98
N ASN A 119 6.43 -70.04 27.06
CA ASN A 119 5.42 -70.98 27.58
C ASN A 119 4.73 -71.85 26.50
N THR A 120 5.06 -71.69 25.22
CA THR A 120 4.53 -72.51 24.12
C THR A 120 5.64 -72.84 23.12
N VAL A 121 6.24 -74.02 23.25
CA VAL A 121 7.30 -74.49 22.33
C VAL A 121 6.67 -75.08 21.06
N THR A 122 7.06 -74.59 19.88
CA THR A 122 7.66 -75.35 18.75
C THR A 122 7.74 -74.48 17.49
N ASN A 123 8.92 -74.51 16.84
CA ASN A 123 9.33 -73.95 15.53
C ASN A 123 10.08 -72.60 15.50
N PRO A 124 11.33 -72.59 14.97
CA PRO A 124 12.06 -71.38 14.61
C PRO A 124 11.93 -71.13 13.09
N ALA A 125 10.99 -70.29 12.68
CA ALA A 125 10.89 -69.70 11.34
C ALA A 125 9.82 -68.60 11.48
N THR A 126 9.97 -67.32 11.14
CA THR A 126 10.80 -66.58 10.18
C THR A 126 10.81 -65.10 10.60
N ASP A 127 11.94 -64.41 10.41
CA ASP A 127 12.12 -62.97 10.08
C ASP A 127 11.40 -61.79 10.80
N ASP A 128 10.51 -61.97 11.79
CA ASP A 128 9.71 -60.85 12.32
C ASP A 128 10.25 -60.15 13.59
N SER A 129 11.42 -60.54 14.12
CA SER A 129 11.98 -59.85 15.28
C SER A 129 12.91 -58.72 14.84
N ILE A 130 12.40 -57.48 14.81
CA ILE A 130 13.28 -56.31 14.86
C ILE A 130 14.16 -56.47 16.10
N LEU A 131 15.47 -56.60 15.91
CA LEU A 131 16.37 -56.77 17.04
C LEU A 131 16.29 -55.52 17.90
N LEU A 132 16.19 -55.70 19.23
CA LEU A 132 16.14 -54.59 20.18
C LEU A 132 17.31 -53.61 19.97
N SER A 133 18.46 -54.12 19.49
CA SER A 133 19.62 -53.31 19.08
C SER A 133 19.29 -52.29 17.99
N ASP A 134 18.56 -52.70 16.97
CA ASP A 134 18.31 -51.91 15.77
C ASP A 134 17.32 -50.79 16.10
N MET A 135 16.32 -51.08 16.95
CA MET A 135 15.42 -50.06 17.49
C MET A 135 16.15 -49.02 18.35
N ASN A 136 17.06 -49.49 19.23
CA ASN A 136 17.84 -48.58 20.07
C ASN A 136 18.70 -47.65 19.20
N GLU A 137 19.35 -48.19 18.17
CA GLU A 137 20.19 -47.43 17.26
C GLU A 137 19.38 -46.34 16.52
N VAL A 138 18.20 -46.69 15.99
CA VAL A 138 17.33 -45.75 15.28
C VAL A 138 16.87 -44.62 16.20
N ILE A 139 16.41 -44.94 17.41
CA ILE A 139 15.91 -43.94 18.35
C ILE A 139 17.03 -43.04 18.85
N SER A 140 18.21 -43.60 19.16
CA SER A 140 19.39 -42.80 19.51
C SER A 140 19.80 -41.85 18.38
N ASN A 141 19.80 -42.33 17.13
CA ASN A 141 20.11 -41.51 15.96
C ASN A 141 19.09 -40.37 15.77
N ILE A 142 17.78 -40.63 15.97
CA ILE A 142 16.73 -39.61 15.88
C ILE A 142 16.92 -38.54 16.96
N ILE A 143 17.13 -38.94 18.22
CA ILE A 143 17.32 -38.01 19.34
C ILE A 143 18.58 -37.14 19.13
N GLU A 144 19.68 -37.74 18.67
CA GLU A 144 20.91 -37.00 18.37
C GLU A 144 20.71 -35.98 17.24
N ARG A 145 19.95 -36.34 16.19
CA ARG A 145 19.63 -35.42 15.10
C ARG A 145 18.72 -34.28 15.56
N ILE A 146 17.62 -34.57 16.26
CA ILE A 146 16.71 -33.57 16.83
C ILE A 146 17.52 -32.57 17.67
N THR A 147 18.25 -33.07 18.66
CA THR A 147 19.00 -32.20 19.59
C THR A 147 20.13 -31.45 18.89
N GLY A 148 20.79 -32.08 17.92
CA GLY A 148 21.87 -31.47 17.14
C GLY A 148 21.40 -30.37 16.19
N ILE A 149 20.23 -30.54 15.56
CA ILE A 149 19.65 -29.53 14.66
C ILE A 149 19.19 -28.31 15.44
N THR A 150 18.47 -28.49 16.55
CA THR A 150 17.94 -27.37 17.34
C THR A 150 19.03 -26.53 18.02
N ARG A 151 20.13 -27.17 18.46
CA ARG A 151 21.21 -26.47 19.18
C ARG A 151 22.20 -25.76 18.26
N ASN A 152 22.40 -26.24 17.04
CA ASN A 152 23.46 -25.76 16.18
C ASN A 152 22.89 -25.03 14.97
N GLU A 153 22.93 -23.69 15.03
CA GLU A 153 22.41 -22.82 13.96
C GLU A 153 23.07 -23.10 12.60
N HIS A 154 24.37 -23.35 12.57
CA HIS A 154 25.07 -23.67 11.34
C HIS A 154 24.58 -25.00 10.73
N ARG A 155 24.28 -26.01 11.57
CA ARG A 155 23.69 -27.28 11.11
C ARG A 155 22.28 -27.06 10.59
N PHE A 156 21.46 -26.29 11.30
CA PHE A 156 20.11 -25.93 10.87
C PHE A 156 20.12 -25.23 9.50
N VAL A 157 20.88 -24.14 9.35
CA VAL A 157 20.99 -23.38 8.09
C VAL A 157 21.52 -24.26 6.95
N LYS A 158 22.48 -25.16 7.22
CA LYS A 158 22.98 -26.11 6.22
C LYS A 158 21.88 -27.05 5.71
N LEU A 159 20.98 -27.50 6.59
CA LEU A 159 19.84 -28.32 6.20
C LEU A 159 18.76 -27.50 5.49
N CYS A 160 18.55 -26.24 5.88
CA CYS A 160 17.66 -25.34 5.14
C CYS A 160 18.13 -25.16 3.69
N LYS A 161 19.45 -24.98 3.48
CA LYS A 161 20.05 -24.94 2.14
C LYS A 161 19.86 -26.25 1.37
N LYS A 162 19.99 -27.40 2.04
CA LYS A 162 19.84 -28.73 1.44
C LYS A 162 18.40 -29.01 1.00
N TYR A 163 17.41 -28.71 1.85
CA TYR A 163 16.03 -29.17 1.67
C TYR A 163 15.06 -28.12 1.11
N PHE A 164 15.33 -26.83 1.34
CA PHE A 164 14.43 -25.72 0.99
C PHE A 164 15.09 -24.67 0.09
N SER A 165 16.28 -24.98 -0.45
CA SER A 165 17.04 -24.06 -1.31
C SER A 165 17.30 -22.67 -0.69
N TYR A 166 17.35 -22.59 0.64
CA TYR A 166 17.46 -21.34 1.39
C TYR A 166 18.63 -20.47 0.93
N ALA A 167 18.34 -19.21 0.60
CA ALA A 167 19.36 -18.21 0.31
C ALA A 167 19.69 -17.40 1.58
N SER A 168 20.91 -17.56 2.09
CA SER A 168 21.36 -16.76 3.24
C SER A 168 21.64 -15.32 2.84
N PRO A 169 21.23 -14.32 3.63
CA PRO A 169 21.57 -12.92 3.38
C PRO A 169 23.09 -12.71 3.39
N LYS A 170 23.56 -11.83 2.52
CA LYS A 170 24.94 -11.36 2.44
C LYS A 170 25.06 -10.11 3.32
N GLU A 171 26.00 -10.13 4.26
CA GLU A 171 26.35 -8.97 5.06
C GLU A 171 27.23 -8.02 4.25
N ILE A 172 26.82 -6.75 4.17
CA ILE A 172 27.56 -5.66 3.53
C ILE A 172 28.16 -4.81 4.65
N LYS A 173 29.49 -4.72 4.67
CA LYS A 173 30.21 -3.83 5.58
C LYS A 173 30.26 -2.43 4.97
N LEU A 174 29.71 -1.46 5.69
CA LEU A 174 29.75 -0.06 5.30
C LEU A 174 31.09 0.58 5.71
N GLU A 175 31.29 1.87 5.43
CA GLU A 175 32.58 2.57 5.63
C GLU A 175 33.13 2.42 7.06
N ASN A 176 32.25 2.48 8.06
CA ASN A 176 32.62 2.21 9.45
C ASN A 176 32.38 0.73 9.77
N ALA A 177 33.39 0.05 10.33
CA ALA A 177 33.33 -1.39 10.63
C ALA A 177 32.17 -1.84 11.53
N ASN A 178 31.56 -0.92 12.28
CA ASN A 178 30.40 -1.18 13.13
C ASN A 178 29.05 -0.96 12.42
N GLN A 179 29.05 -0.51 11.17
CA GLN A 179 27.85 -0.25 10.38
C GLN A 179 27.70 -1.36 9.33
N THR A 180 26.60 -2.08 9.41
CA THR A 180 26.29 -3.18 8.51
C THR A 180 24.96 -2.96 7.81
N ALA A 181 24.86 -3.53 6.62
CA ALA A 181 23.62 -3.69 5.88
C ALA A 181 23.50 -5.15 5.44
N PHE A 182 22.29 -5.59 5.11
CA PHE A 182 22.05 -6.95 4.65
C PHE A 182 21.39 -6.93 3.28
N TYR A 183 21.83 -7.84 2.42
CA TYR A 183 21.35 -7.98 1.06
C TYR A 183 21.03 -9.45 0.76
N ILE A 184 19.86 -9.69 0.17
CA ILE A 184 19.39 -10.99 -0.26
C ILE A 184 19.51 -11.05 -1.78
N PRO A 185 20.31 -11.98 -2.35
CA PRO A 185 20.49 -12.09 -3.80
C PRO A 185 19.16 -12.27 -4.54
N ILE A 186 18.86 -11.37 -5.46
CA ILE A 186 17.57 -11.31 -6.14
C ILE A 186 17.40 -12.53 -7.03
N GLN A 187 18.46 -12.93 -7.74
CA GLN A 187 18.43 -14.10 -8.62
C GLN A 187 18.03 -15.37 -7.87
N SER A 188 18.59 -15.58 -6.68
CA SER A 188 18.30 -16.75 -5.84
C SER A 188 16.85 -16.75 -5.33
N SER A 189 16.33 -15.58 -4.97
CA SER A 189 14.94 -15.42 -4.51
C SER A 189 13.94 -15.67 -5.63
N ILE A 190 14.17 -15.11 -6.82
CA ILE A 190 13.34 -15.35 -8.02
C ILE A 190 13.39 -16.82 -8.41
N GLN A 191 14.59 -17.43 -8.43
CA GLN A 191 14.73 -18.84 -8.77
C GLN A 191 13.93 -19.72 -7.81
N GLN A 192 13.97 -19.47 -6.50
CA GLN A 192 13.18 -20.23 -5.52
C GLN A 192 11.68 -20.07 -5.76
N MET A 193 11.21 -18.83 -5.97
CA MET A 193 9.79 -18.55 -6.19
C MET A 193 9.26 -19.18 -7.48
N LEU A 194 9.98 -19.04 -8.59
CA LEU A 194 9.57 -19.56 -9.90
C LEU A 194 9.87 -21.06 -10.10
N ASN A 195 10.60 -21.67 -9.17
CA ASN A 195 10.76 -23.12 -9.11
C ASN A 195 9.59 -23.81 -8.38
N LYS A 196 8.51 -23.09 -8.06
CA LYS A 196 7.20 -23.68 -7.74
C LYS A 196 6.37 -23.77 -9.03
N TYR A 197 5.89 -24.99 -9.35
CA TYR A 197 5.18 -25.25 -10.61
C TYR A 197 3.89 -24.42 -10.76
N ASP A 198 3.14 -24.27 -9.67
CA ASP A 198 1.86 -23.56 -9.67
C ASP A 198 2.06 -22.06 -9.94
N VAL A 199 3.03 -21.45 -9.24
CA VAL A 199 3.43 -20.04 -9.44
C VAL A 199 3.87 -19.80 -10.88
N LEU A 200 4.73 -20.67 -11.43
CA LEU A 200 5.22 -20.53 -12.80
C LEU A 200 4.09 -20.64 -13.84
N THR A 201 3.14 -21.55 -13.61
CA THR A 201 1.99 -21.76 -14.50
C THR A 201 1.05 -20.56 -14.48
N MET A 202 0.74 -20.04 -13.28
CA MET A 202 -0.06 -18.83 -13.11
C MET A 202 0.59 -17.61 -13.78
N LEU A 203 1.90 -17.44 -13.59
CA LEU A 203 2.66 -16.36 -14.20
C LEU A 203 2.62 -16.43 -15.72
N LYS A 204 2.90 -17.60 -16.32
CA LYS A 204 2.87 -17.78 -17.77
C LYS A 204 1.49 -17.50 -18.36
N LYS A 205 0.43 -17.95 -17.69
CA LYS A 205 -0.95 -17.70 -18.12
C LYS A 205 -1.23 -16.20 -18.16
N ASN A 206 -0.98 -15.49 -17.05
CA ASN A 206 -1.21 -14.05 -16.96
C ASN A 206 -0.33 -13.24 -17.92
N PHE A 207 0.93 -13.63 -18.09
CA PHE A 207 1.83 -13.03 -19.07
C PHE A 207 1.25 -13.14 -20.49
N ASN A 208 0.85 -14.35 -20.91
CA ASN A 208 0.28 -14.57 -22.24
C ASN A 208 -1.03 -13.81 -22.45
N GLU A 209 -1.89 -13.74 -21.44
CA GLU A 209 -3.11 -12.93 -21.50
C GLU A 209 -2.78 -11.45 -21.71
N ASN A 210 -1.82 -10.92 -20.97
CA ASN A 210 -1.44 -9.51 -21.07
C ASN A 210 -0.75 -9.15 -22.39
N VAL A 211 0.08 -10.04 -22.93
CA VAL A 211 0.76 -9.80 -24.22
C VAL A 211 -0.20 -9.90 -25.40
N ASN A 212 -1.19 -10.79 -25.34
CA ASN A 212 -2.15 -11.01 -26.42
C ASN A 212 -3.36 -10.05 -26.36
N ARG A 213 -3.45 -9.15 -25.37
CA ARG A 213 -4.48 -8.11 -25.38
C ARG A 213 -4.28 -7.21 -26.59
N ASN A 214 -5.26 -7.25 -27.50
CA ASN A 214 -5.19 -6.59 -28.79
C ASN A 214 -5.10 -5.07 -28.64
N ALA A 215 -4.33 -4.44 -29.52
CA ALA A 215 -4.25 -2.99 -29.69
C ALA A 215 -5.57 -2.32 -30.15
N ALA A 216 -6.71 -3.02 -30.12
CA ALA A 216 -8.04 -2.46 -30.34
C ALA A 216 -8.62 -1.82 -29.07
N ASP A 217 -8.12 -2.19 -27.88
CA ASP A 217 -8.41 -1.53 -26.60
C ASP A 217 -7.42 -0.35 -26.39
N THR A 218 -7.35 0.58 -27.35
CA THR A 218 -6.34 1.66 -27.35
C THR A 218 -6.40 2.58 -26.14
N ASP A 219 -7.53 2.58 -25.43
CA ASP A 219 -7.81 3.51 -24.34
C ASP A 219 -7.47 2.92 -22.96
N LEU A 220 -7.10 1.62 -22.90
CA LEU A 220 -6.79 0.93 -21.65
C LEU A 220 -5.33 0.50 -21.58
N MET A 221 -4.65 0.91 -20.51
CA MET A 221 -3.31 0.43 -20.16
C MET A 221 -3.39 -0.59 -19.03
N PHE A 222 -2.92 -1.82 -19.30
CA PHE A 222 -3.00 -2.92 -18.31
C PHE A 222 -1.73 -3.11 -17.48
N ASN A 223 -0.55 -2.83 -18.04
CA ASN A 223 0.73 -2.96 -17.34
C ASN A 223 1.80 -2.08 -17.99
N TYR A 224 3.01 -2.07 -17.43
CA TYR A 224 4.12 -1.25 -17.91
C TYR A 224 4.48 -1.48 -19.38
N ARG A 225 4.32 -2.71 -19.91
CA ARG A 225 4.61 -3.03 -21.32
C ARG A 225 3.76 -2.22 -22.31
N HIS A 226 2.52 -1.91 -21.94
CA HIS A 226 1.61 -1.11 -22.78
C HIS A 226 1.93 0.39 -22.73
N ALA A 227 2.66 0.85 -21.71
CA ALA A 227 3.04 2.25 -21.56
C ALA A 227 3.97 2.72 -22.69
N LEU A 228 3.94 4.03 -22.99
CA LEU A 228 4.88 4.64 -23.94
C LEU A 228 6.33 4.35 -23.57
N HIS A 229 6.67 4.38 -22.28
CA HIS A 229 7.99 4.03 -21.77
C HIS A 229 8.34 2.55 -21.97
N GLY A 230 7.37 1.64 -21.79
CA GLY A 230 7.54 0.21 -22.05
C GLY A 230 7.89 -0.08 -23.51
N LYS A 231 7.24 0.61 -24.45
CA LYS A 231 7.49 0.46 -25.91
C LYS A 231 8.90 0.87 -26.33
N VAL A 232 9.54 1.79 -25.59
CA VAL A 232 10.92 2.24 -25.86
C VAL A 232 11.95 1.63 -24.92
N HIS A 233 11.54 0.79 -23.97
CA HIS A 233 12.42 0.20 -22.97
C HIS A 233 13.48 -0.71 -23.63
N PRO A 234 14.78 -0.54 -23.33
CA PRO A 234 15.86 -1.20 -24.07
C PRO A 234 15.81 -2.73 -23.99
N VAL A 235 15.40 -3.28 -22.84
CA VAL A 235 15.28 -4.73 -22.65
C VAL A 235 14.05 -5.27 -23.35
N LEU A 236 12.88 -4.63 -23.18
CA LEU A 236 11.61 -5.13 -23.75
C LEU A 236 11.61 -5.05 -25.28
N LYS A 237 12.33 -4.08 -25.85
CA LYS A 237 12.51 -3.96 -27.30
C LYS A 237 13.30 -5.14 -27.90
N ASN A 238 14.31 -5.63 -27.18
CA ASN A 238 15.17 -6.72 -27.65
C ASN A 238 14.65 -8.10 -27.23
N LYS A 239 13.99 -8.17 -26.07
CA LYS A 239 13.44 -9.37 -25.42
C LYS A 239 12.00 -9.08 -24.98
N PRO A 240 11.02 -9.18 -25.89
CA PRO A 240 9.61 -8.87 -25.58
C PRO A 240 8.99 -9.85 -24.58
N ASP A 241 9.60 -11.02 -24.43
CA ASP A 241 9.29 -12.08 -23.48
C ASP A 241 9.88 -11.86 -22.08
N ALA A 242 10.64 -10.78 -21.87
CA ALA A 242 11.17 -10.46 -20.56
C ALA A 242 10.04 -10.09 -19.57
N LEU A 243 10.11 -10.67 -18.38
CA LEU A 243 9.18 -10.45 -17.29
C LEU A 243 9.43 -9.12 -16.60
N LEU A 244 8.40 -8.49 -16.05
CA LEU A 244 8.50 -7.19 -15.40
C LEU A 244 8.92 -7.35 -13.93
N PHE A 245 9.93 -6.58 -13.55
CA PHE A 245 10.50 -6.58 -12.22
C PHE A 245 10.46 -5.17 -11.64
N GLN A 246 9.73 -5.02 -10.53
CA GLN A 246 9.57 -3.77 -9.81
C GLN A 246 10.32 -3.82 -8.48
N LEU A 247 10.90 -2.68 -8.09
CA LEU A 247 11.40 -2.47 -6.73
C LEU A 247 10.50 -1.49 -5.97
N TYR A 248 10.37 -1.71 -4.67
CA TYR A 248 9.67 -0.82 -3.75
C TYR A 248 10.56 -0.54 -2.54
N ILE A 249 10.55 0.69 -2.03
CA ILE A 249 11.38 1.11 -0.90
C ILE A 249 10.53 1.80 0.14
N ASP A 250 10.75 1.40 1.38
CA ASP A 250 10.03 1.88 2.55
C ASP A 250 10.98 2.09 3.74
N GLU A 251 10.56 2.93 4.68
CA GLU A 251 11.24 3.11 5.96
C GLU A 251 10.32 2.74 7.12
N ILE A 252 10.74 1.75 7.90
CA ILE A 252 10.02 1.32 9.09
C ILE A 252 10.72 1.81 10.36
N SER A 253 9.94 2.40 11.27
CA SER A 253 10.38 2.72 12.63
C SER A 253 10.20 1.49 13.53
N LEU A 254 11.30 0.92 14.05
CA LEU A 254 11.25 -0.27 14.92
C LEU A 254 10.72 0.00 16.33
N THR A 255 10.60 1.27 16.70
CA THR A 255 10.03 1.66 17.98
C THR A 255 8.75 2.43 17.71
N ASN A 256 7.83 2.43 18.67
CA ASN A 256 6.69 3.34 18.69
C ASN A 256 6.92 4.41 19.78
N PRO A 257 7.84 5.38 19.60
CA PRO A 257 8.09 6.36 20.64
C PRO A 257 6.98 7.40 20.59
N ILE A 258 6.23 7.51 21.67
CA ILE A 258 5.43 8.69 21.96
C ILE A 258 6.42 9.84 22.27
N GLY A 259 6.39 10.92 21.48
CA GLY A 259 7.18 12.14 21.72
C GLY A 259 8.34 12.39 20.75
N ALA A 260 9.18 13.39 21.07
CA ALA A 260 10.18 13.99 20.17
C ALA A 260 11.32 13.08 19.68
N LYS A 261 11.38 11.81 20.12
CA LYS A 261 12.38 10.81 19.70
C LYS A 261 11.83 9.73 18.76
N LYS A 262 10.64 9.95 18.18
CA LYS A 262 9.86 9.02 17.34
C LYS A 262 10.66 8.36 16.21
N ASP A 263 11.71 9.02 15.71
CA ASP A 263 12.38 8.69 14.44
C ASP A 263 13.85 8.27 14.56
N THR A 264 14.32 7.90 15.76
CA THR A 264 15.76 7.62 15.98
C THR A 264 16.22 6.25 15.49
N GLN A 265 15.31 5.30 15.30
CA GLN A 265 15.59 3.90 14.94
C GLN A 265 14.77 3.48 13.72
N LYS A 266 15.09 4.07 12.57
CA LYS A 266 14.47 3.75 11.28
C LYS A 266 15.32 2.77 10.49
N ILE A 267 14.68 1.79 9.87
CA ILE A 267 15.29 0.86 8.93
C ILE A 267 14.72 1.11 7.55
N THR A 268 15.58 1.37 6.58
CA THR A 268 15.24 1.40 5.17
C THR A 268 15.23 -0.04 4.64
N MET A 269 14.14 -0.43 4.01
CA MET A 269 13.94 -1.75 3.43
C MET A 269 13.65 -1.62 1.93
N ILE A 270 14.25 -2.50 1.14
CA ILE A 270 14.04 -2.60 -0.31
C ILE A 270 13.40 -3.94 -0.59
N TYR A 271 12.28 -3.93 -1.30
CA TYR A 271 11.51 -5.09 -1.70
C TYR A 271 11.46 -5.19 -3.22
N PHE A 272 11.18 -6.39 -3.73
CA PHE A 272 10.85 -6.62 -5.12
C PHE A 272 9.49 -7.28 -5.28
N GLN A 273 8.92 -7.07 -6.45
CA GLN A 273 7.70 -7.72 -6.90
C GLN A 273 7.79 -8.02 -8.39
N LEU A 274 7.25 -9.17 -8.81
CA LEU A 274 7.08 -9.48 -10.24
C LEU A 274 5.70 -8.99 -10.70
N GLU A 275 5.65 -8.02 -11.61
CA GLU A 275 4.37 -7.44 -12.04
C GLU A 275 3.55 -8.41 -12.93
N ASP A 276 4.21 -9.43 -13.49
CA ASP A 276 3.63 -10.47 -14.33
C ASP A 276 2.84 -11.55 -13.57
N LEU A 277 2.90 -11.55 -12.24
CA LEU A 277 2.01 -12.39 -11.44
C LEU A 277 0.56 -11.86 -11.52
N PRO A 278 -0.45 -12.75 -11.40
CA PRO A 278 -1.84 -12.33 -11.30
C PRO A 278 -2.07 -11.35 -10.14
N ASP A 279 -3.03 -10.44 -10.28
CA ASP A 279 -3.28 -9.41 -9.26
C ASP A 279 -3.63 -9.99 -7.89
N THR A 280 -4.35 -11.11 -7.85
CA THR A 280 -4.68 -11.84 -6.62
C THR A 280 -3.46 -12.34 -5.86
N VAL A 281 -2.41 -12.76 -6.57
CA VAL A 281 -1.15 -13.21 -5.96
C VAL A 281 -0.28 -12.02 -5.61
N LYS A 282 -0.23 -11.00 -6.46
CA LYS A 282 0.51 -9.76 -6.21
C LYS A 282 0.05 -9.03 -4.95
N SER A 283 -1.24 -9.12 -4.60
CA SER A 283 -1.75 -8.56 -3.35
C SER A 283 -1.35 -9.34 -2.09
N MET A 284 -0.83 -10.57 -2.22
CA MET A 284 -0.40 -11.37 -1.08
C MET A 284 0.99 -10.95 -0.59
N LEU A 285 1.18 -10.88 0.73
CA LEU A 285 2.47 -10.55 1.36
C LEU A 285 3.58 -11.53 0.95
N ASN A 286 3.24 -12.81 0.75
CA ASN A 286 4.19 -13.85 0.34
C ASN A 286 4.76 -13.65 -1.07
N SER A 287 4.15 -12.77 -1.89
CA SER A 287 4.65 -12.42 -3.22
C SER A 287 5.69 -11.28 -3.20
N ILE A 288 5.83 -10.60 -2.06
CA ILE A 288 6.73 -9.45 -1.88
C ILE A 288 8.05 -9.97 -1.32
N GLY A 289 9.10 -9.92 -2.14
CA GLY A 289 10.41 -10.42 -1.75
C GLY A 289 11.29 -9.33 -1.16
N LEU A 290 11.88 -9.57 0.00
CA LEU A 290 12.89 -8.66 0.57
C LEU A 290 14.20 -8.74 -0.22
N VAL A 291 14.75 -7.59 -0.61
CA VAL A 291 16.03 -7.45 -1.33
C VAL A 291 17.14 -6.98 -0.39
N ALA A 292 16.89 -5.93 0.39
CA ALA A 292 17.93 -5.34 1.22
C ALA A 292 17.35 -4.62 2.43
N MET A 293 18.16 -4.50 3.48
CA MET A 293 17.84 -3.73 4.68
C MET A 293 19.08 -2.99 5.20
N CYS A 294 18.89 -1.75 5.65
CA CYS A 294 19.93 -0.94 6.26
C CYS A 294 19.34 0.02 7.29
N HIS A 295 20.10 0.36 8.32
CA HIS A 295 19.71 1.43 9.23
C HIS A 295 19.76 2.78 8.48
N SER A 296 18.67 3.53 8.48
CA SER A 296 18.48 4.73 7.63
C SER A 296 19.56 5.79 7.86
N ASN A 297 19.97 6.02 9.11
CA ASN A 297 21.07 6.95 9.43
C ASN A 297 22.39 6.62 8.71
N HIS A 298 22.67 5.35 8.40
CA HIS A 298 23.89 4.97 7.69
C HIS A 298 23.84 5.37 6.22
N LEU A 299 22.65 5.44 5.63
CA LEU A 299 22.42 5.88 4.26
C LEU A 299 22.48 7.40 4.10
N SER A 300 22.63 8.19 5.17
CA SER A 300 22.90 9.63 5.06
C SER A 300 24.25 9.93 4.37
N ASN A 301 25.22 9.01 4.49
CA ASN A 301 26.52 9.11 3.85
C ASN A 301 26.46 8.59 2.40
N LYS A 302 26.89 9.43 1.45
CA LYS A 302 26.92 9.11 0.01
C LYS A 302 27.74 7.87 -0.33
N LEU A 303 28.86 7.64 0.38
CA LEU A 303 29.69 6.45 0.15
C LEU A 303 28.96 5.18 0.58
N ASN A 304 28.35 5.20 1.77
CA ASN A 304 27.54 4.08 2.28
C ASN A 304 26.36 3.77 1.36
N ARG A 305 25.67 4.79 0.81
CA ARG A 305 24.62 4.58 -0.20
C ARG A 305 25.15 3.82 -1.40
N LYS A 306 26.29 4.26 -1.95
CA LYS A 306 26.90 3.58 -3.09
C LYS A 306 27.19 2.11 -2.77
N ILE A 307 27.89 1.84 -1.66
CA ILE A 307 28.22 0.47 -1.22
C ILE A 307 26.95 -0.39 -1.03
N PHE A 308 25.87 0.19 -0.52
CA PHE A 308 24.59 -0.48 -0.30
C PHE A 308 23.86 -0.82 -1.61
N PHE A 309 23.84 0.09 -2.59
CA PHE A 309 23.14 -0.10 -3.86
C PHE A 309 23.94 -0.85 -4.92
N ASP A 310 25.28 -0.84 -4.87
CA ASP A 310 26.16 -1.54 -5.82
C ASP A 310 25.74 -3.01 -6.07
N PRO A 311 25.54 -3.88 -5.05
CA PRO A 311 25.13 -5.27 -5.29
C PRO A 311 23.72 -5.40 -5.88
N ILE A 312 22.81 -4.46 -5.59
CA ILE A 312 21.46 -4.44 -6.16
C ILE A 312 21.53 -4.11 -7.65
N VAL A 313 22.33 -3.10 -8.02
CA VAL A 313 22.54 -2.69 -9.41
C VAL A 313 23.21 -3.80 -10.21
N GLU A 314 24.20 -4.49 -9.64
CA GLU A 314 24.84 -5.65 -10.27
C GLU A 314 23.82 -6.76 -10.57
N ASP A 315 22.98 -7.15 -9.61
CA ASP A 315 21.95 -8.17 -9.81
C ASP A 315 20.89 -7.72 -10.82
N LEU A 316 20.42 -6.47 -10.78
CA LEU A 316 19.47 -5.91 -11.76
C LEU A 316 20.03 -5.95 -13.19
N ASN A 317 21.32 -5.66 -13.37
CA ASN A 317 21.97 -5.77 -14.66
C ASN A 317 22.06 -7.23 -15.13
N ALA A 318 22.36 -8.15 -14.22
CA ALA A 318 22.40 -9.58 -14.53
C ALA A 318 21.01 -10.13 -14.90
N LEU A 319 19.93 -9.73 -14.19
CA LEU A 319 18.55 -10.09 -14.52
C LEU A 319 18.15 -9.69 -15.95
N GLN A 320 18.57 -8.49 -16.37
CA GLN A 320 18.28 -7.95 -17.70
C GLN A 320 19.11 -8.60 -18.82
N THR A 321 20.38 -8.94 -18.54
CA THR A 321 21.32 -9.46 -19.54
C THR A 321 21.32 -10.99 -19.61
N THR A 322 21.71 -11.66 -18.52
CA THR A 322 21.83 -13.12 -18.43
C THR A 322 20.49 -13.77 -18.08
N GLY A 323 19.68 -13.13 -17.25
CA GLY A 323 18.45 -13.72 -16.72
C GLY A 323 18.71 -14.72 -15.58
N VAL A 324 17.67 -15.45 -15.19
CA VAL A 324 17.70 -16.45 -14.11
C VAL A 324 17.34 -17.82 -14.66
N PHE A 325 18.17 -18.82 -14.39
CA PHE A 325 17.88 -20.21 -14.75
C PHE A 325 16.78 -20.79 -13.86
N ILE A 326 15.70 -21.30 -14.46
CA ILE A 326 14.60 -21.95 -13.75
C ILE A 326 14.67 -23.47 -13.98
N PRO A 327 15.03 -24.28 -12.95
CA PRO A 327 15.25 -25.72 -13.12
C PRO A 327 14.06 -26.49 -13.70
N ILE A 328 12.83 -26.19 -13.26
CA ILE A 328 11.61 -26.83 -13.79
C ILE A 328 11.38 -26.51 -15.26
N LEU A 329 11.76 -25.32 -15.71
CA LEU A 329 11.67 -24.92 -17.12
C LEU A 329 12.80 -25.51 -17.96
N GLY A 330 13.97 -25.71 -17.34
CA GLY A 330 15.20 -26.08 -18.04
C GLY A 330 15.78 -24.93 -18.87
N ASP A 331 15.38 -23.68 -18.61
CA ASP A 331 15.75 -22.51 -19.40
C ASP A 331 15.92 -21.24 -18.53
N TYR A 332 16.48 -20.19 -19.12
CA TYR A 332 16.67 -18.88 -18.52
C TYR A 332 15.49 -17.96 -18.82
N LEU A 333 15.02 -17.25 -17.80
CA LEU A 333 14.05 -16.16 -17.95
C LEU A 333 14.75 -14.81 -17.77
N ASN A 334 14.48 -13.86 -18.66
CA ASN A 334 14.96 -12.49 -18.55
C ASN A 334 13.93 -11.60 -17.87
N PHE A 335 14.42 -10.55 -17.21
CA PHE A 335 13.57 -9.60 -16.51
C PHE A 335 13.91 -8.18 -16.94
N ALA A 336 12.90 -7.34 -17.14
CA ALA A 336 13.05 -5.92 -17.37
C ALA A 336 12.76 -5.17 -16.07
N PHE A 337 13.73 -4.38 -15.60
CA PHE A 337 13.51 -3.49 -14.46
C PHE A 337 12.61 -2.33 -14.89
N THR A 338 11.41 -2.23 -14.33
CA THR A 338 10.37 -1.30 -14.80
C THR A 338 10.39 0.02 -14.04
N VAL A 339 10.28 -0.06 -12.72
CA VAL A 339 10.09 1.10 -11.84
C VAL A 339 10.67 0.83 -10.45
N LEU A 340 11.16 1.90 -9.84
CA LEU A 340 11.44 2.00 -8.42
C LEU A 340 10.35 2.86 -7.79
N VAL A 341 9.58 2.28 -6.87
CA VAL A 341 8.52 2.98 -6.14
C VAL A 341 9.02 3.29 -4.73
N GLY A 342 8.78 4.51 -4.26
CA GLY A 342 9.05 4.92 -2.89
C GLY A 342 8.33 6.23 -2.61
N ASP A 343 8.26 6.61 -1.34
CA ASP A 343 7.77 7.93 -0.97
C ASP A 343 8.72 9.04 -1.50
N HIS A 344 8.31 10.30 -1.35
CA HIS A 344 9.10 11.42 -1.85
C HIS A 344 10.50 11.48 -1.23
N LEU A 345 10.67 11.11 0.04
CA LEU A 345 11.95 11.16 0.74
C LEU A 345 12.88 10.05 0.25
N ALA A 346 12.40 8.80 0.25
CA ALA A 346 13.14 7.64 -0.24
C ALA A 346 13.55 7.80 -1.71
N SER A 347 12.65 8.31 -2.56
CA SER A 347 12.95 8.55 -3.98
C SER A 347 14.06 9.59 -4.17
N ASN A 348 14.04 10.66 -3.36
CA ASN A 348 15.08 11.71 -3.37
C ASN A 348 16.46 11.16 -2.94
N ASP A 349 16.49 10.32 -1.91
CA ASP A 349 17.75 9.79 -1.37
C ASP A 349 18.48 8.87 -2.36
N ILE A 350 17.74 8.26 -3.29
CA ILE A 350 18.26 7.25 -4.24
C ILE A 350 18.67 7.88 -5.56
N VAL A 351 17.79 8.70 -6.13
CA VAL A 351 18.07 9.39 -7.40
C VAL A 351 19.06 10.55 -7.18
N GLY A 352 19.21 11.01 -5.93
CA GLY A 352 20.00 12.14 -5.51
C GLY A 352 19.28 13.47 -5.77
N GLU A 353 19.66 14.52 -5.04
CA GLU A 353 19.11 15.90 -5.11
C GLU A 353 19.10 16.55 -6.52
N GLN A 354 19.57 15.86 -7.56
CA GLN A 354 19.92 16.44 -8.86
C GLN A 354 18.89 16.26 -9.97
N VAL A 355 17.77 15.57 -9.75
CA VAL A 355 16.87 15.19 -10.87
C VAL A 355 15.44 15.75 -10.75
N PHE A 356 15.05 16.30 -9.61
CA PHE A 356 13.69 16.84 -9.47
C PHE A 356 13.57 18.25 -10.04
N ASN A 357 12.65 18.40 -10.98
CA ASN A 357 12.21 19.71 -11.43
C ASN A 357 11.37 20.35 -10.30
N PRO A 358 11.87 21.40 -9.61
CA PRO A 358 11.15 22.01 -8.50
C PRO A 358 9.79 22.60 -8.92
N PHE A 359 9.61 22.89 -10.21
CA PHE A 359 8.34 23.36 -10.77
C PHE A 359 7.30 22.26 -10.99
N GLN A 360 7.67 20.99 -10.78
CA GLN A 360 6.80 19.81 -10.85
C GLN A 360 6.61 19.15 -9.47
N CYS A 361 7.15 19.75 -8.41
CA CYS A 361 7.01 19.28 -7.04
C CYS A 361 5.86 19.99 -6.33
N SER A 362 5.26 19.26 -5.38
CA SER A 362 4.36 19.80 -4.38
C SER A 362 5.12 19.99 -3.06
N TYR A 363 4.95 21.13 -2.42
CA TYR A 363 5.59 21.47 -1.15
C TYR A 363 4.56 21.56 -0.02
N ARG A 364 4.99 21.27 1.21
CA ARG A 364 4.11 21.35 2.38
C ARG A 364 3.61 22.80 2.57
N CYS A 365 2.30 22.95 2.65
CA CYS A 365 1.63 24.20 3.00
C CYS A 365 1.72 24.50 4.51
N ARG A 366 1.65 25.79 4.85
CA ARG A 366 1.61 26.29 6.23
C ARG A 366 0.61 27.43 6.32
N VAL A 367 -0.07 27.57 7.46
CA VAL A 367 -0.95 28.71 7.69
C VAL A 367 -0.10 29.94 7.97
N LEU A 368 -0.27 30.96 7.12
CA LEU A 368 0.40 32.25 7.30
C LEU A 368 -0.34 33.11 8.33
N CYS A 369 -1.67 33.05 8.34
CA CYS A 369 -2.54 33.78 9.24
C CYS A 369 -3.91 33.09 9.28
N HIS A 370 -4.58 33.15 10.43
CA HIS A 370 -6.00 32.79 10.54
C HIS A 370 -6.73 33.78 11.46
N TYR A 371 -8.03 33.92 11.24
CA TYR A 371 -8.90 34.70 12.10
C TYR A 371 -10.31 34.07 12.11
N PRO A 372 -11.05 34.10 13.23
CA PRO A 372 -10.62 34.57 14.56
C PRO A 372 -9.54 33.68 15.17
N HIS A 373 -8.78 34.24 16.14
CA HIS A 373 -7.66 33.54 16.76
C HIS A 373 -8.13 32.41 17.69
N GLU A 374 -9.27 32.61 18.35
CA GLU A 374 -9.87 31.62 19.23
C GLU A 374 -11.37 31.52 18.93
N VAL A 375 -11.85 30.30 18.70
CA VAL A 375 -13.27 30.00 18.57
C VAL A 375 -13.67 29.11 19.75
N PRO A 376 -14.64 29.52 20.58
CA PRO A 376 -15.12 28.69 21.68
C PRO A 376 -15.57 27.31 21.17
N ASN A 377 -15.10 26.24 21.82
CA ASN A 377 -15.42 24.84 21.49
C ASN A 377 -14.99 24.37 20.08
N ASN A 378 -14.09 25.09 19.40
CA ASN A 378 -13.54 24.68 18.12
C ASN A 378 -12.04 25.04 18.01
N SER A 379 -11.16 24.09 18.34
CA SER A 379 -9.72 24.27 18.18
C SER A 379 -9.35 24.34 16.70
N PHE A 380 -8.54 25.33 16.32
CA PHE A 380 -8.01 25.44 14.96
C PHE A 380 -6.96 24.35 14.70
N ASP A 381 -7.26 23.43 13.77
CA ASP A 381 -6.31 22.44 13.28
C ASP A 381 -5.58 22.98 12.05
N GLU A 382 -4.40 23.57 12.30
CA GLU A 382 -3.55 24.17 11.28
C GLU A 382 -3.22 23.18 10.16
N ASP A 383 -2.91 21.94 10.54
CA ASP A 383 -2.42 20.90 9.64
C ASP A 383 -3.55 20.36 8.76
N ALA A 384 -4.73 20.12 9.32
CA ALA A 384 -5.90 19.68 8.55
C ALA A 384 -6.37 20.78 7.58
N ILE A 385 -6.50 22.01 8.06
CA ILE A 385 -6.97 23.14 7.24
C ILE A 385 -5.98 23.47 6.13
N SER A 386 -4.67 23.39 6.40
CA SER A 386 -3.64 23.58 5.36
C SER A 386 -3.78 22.56 4.24
N ARG A 387 -3.97 21.28 4.56
CA ARG A 387 -4.12 20.21 3.56
C ARG A 387 -5.42 20.31 2.77
N LEU A 388 -6.53 20.69 3.42
CA LEU A 388 -7.82 20.88 2.73
C LEU A 388 -7.83 22.14 1.85
N SER A 389 -7.16 23.21 2.30
CA SER A 389 -7.04 24.45 1.55
C SER A 389 -6.06 24.35 0.39
N MET A 390 -5.08 23.45 0.44
CA MET A 390 -4.12 23.18 -0.64
C MET A 390 -3.88 21.66 -0.75
N PRO A 391 -4.80 20.90 -1.37
CA PRO A 391 -4.69 19.44 -1.50
C PRO A 391 -3.45 19.03 -2.30
N ASP A 392 -3.16 19.78 -3.35
CA ASP A 392 -1.97 19.61 -4.20
C ASP A 392 -0.71 20.24 -3.59
N GLY A 393 -0.78 20.74 -2.35
CA GLY A 393 0.28 21.48 -1.68
C GLY A 393 0.64 22.80 -2.36
N VAL A 394 1.76 23.40 -1.93
CA VAL A 394 2.31 24.61 -2.53
C VAL A 394 3.02 24.24 -3.82
N SER A 395 2.69 24.90 -4.91
CA SER A 395 3.31 24.74 -6.22
C SER A 395 4.10 25.98 -6.63
N ILE A 396 5.09 25.78 -7.47
CA ILE A 396 5.98 26.84 -7.97
C ILE A 396 5.87 26.89 -9.48
N ARG A 397 5.71 28.10 -10.02
CA ARG A 397 5.59 28.36 -11.46
C ARG A 397 6.69 29.31 -11.93
N GLN A 398 7.06 29.18 -13.20
CA GLN A 398 8.06 30.01 -13.85
C GLN A 398 7.41 30.85 -14.96
N ASN A 399 7.73 32.13 -15.01
CA ASN A 399 7.36 33.12 -16.04
C ASN A 399 5.87 33.49 -16.16
N SER A 400 4.93 32.60 -15.87
CA SER A 400 3.49 32.92 -15.89
C SER A 400 2.75 32.25 -14.73
N PRO A 401 2.02 33.03 -13.91
CA PRO A 401 1.10 32.45 -12.93
C PRO A 401 -0.16 31.93 -13.64
N ASP A 402 -0.70 30.81 -13.14
CA ASP A 402 -2.05 30.38 -13.50
C ASP A 402 -3.07 31.38 -12.92
N PRO A 403 -4.25 31.57 -13.55
CA PRO A 403 -5.30 32.42 -12.98
C PRO A 403 -5.77 31.84 -11.63
N PRO A 404 -6.29 32.68 -10.71
CA PRO A 404 -6.80 32.21 -9.44
C PRO A 404 -7.91 31.17 -9.62
N THR A 405 -7.83 30.08 -8.87
CA THR A 405 -8.79 28.97 -8.91
C THR A 405 -9.41 28.76 -7.54
N THR A 406 -10.66 28.32 -7.52
CA THR A 406 -11.38 28.03 -6.27
C THR A 406 -11.82 26.59 -6.17
N HIS A 407 -11.68 25.98 -5.01
CA HIS A 407 -12.26 24.66 -4.71
C HIS A 407 -12.97 24.67 -3.34
N PRO A 408 -14.09 23.95 -3.22
CA PRO A 408 -14.72 23.69 -1.94
C PRO A 408 -14.05 22.52 -1.21
N PHE A 409 -14.27 22.43 0.10
CA PHE A 409 -13.92 21.26 0.91
C PHE A 409 -14.88 21.12 2.10
N LEU A 410 -14.92 19.94 2.71
CA LEU A 410 -15.80 19.60 3.84
C LEU A 410 -14.97 19.14 5.04
N ILE A 411 -15.34 19.58 6.24
CA ILE A 411 -14.81 19.08 7.51
C ILE A 411 -15.95 18.42 8.26
N THR A 412 -15.80 17.14 8.58
CA THR A 412 -16.75 16.40 9.41
C THR A 412 -16.19 16.25 10.81
N ARG A 413 -16.93 16.71 11.81
CA ARG A 413 -16.57 16.56 13.21
C ARG A 413 -16.99 15.20 13.77
N LEU A 414 -16.45 14.88 14.95
CA LEU A 414 -16.76 13.64 15.68
C LEU A 414 -18.25 13.52 16.05
N ASP A 415 -18.95 14.65 16.21
CA ASP A 415 -20.39 14.69 16.49
C ASP A 415 -21.26 14.58 15.22
N GLY A 416 -20.64 14.37 14.05
CA GLY A 416 -21.31 14.30 12.76
C GLY A 416 -21.64 15.68 12.16
N THR A 417 -21.30 16.79 12.84
CA THR A 417 -21.54 18.12 12.27
C THR A 417 -20.56 18.42 11.13
N HIS A 418 -21.06 19.12 10.12
CA HIS A 418 -20.30 19.48 8.93
C HIS A 418 -19.97 20.97 8.90
N TYR A 419 -18.73 21.29 8.53
CA TYR A 419 -18.27 22.63 8.18
C TYR A 419 -17.84 22.66 6.72
N TYR A 420 -18.27 23.70 6.02
CA TYR A 420 -18.03 23.88 4.60
C TYR A 420 -16.97 24.96 4.41
N GLY A 421 -15.90 24.61 3.71
CA GLY A 421 -14.82 25.51 3.37
C GLY A 421 -14.78 25.79 1.88
N VAL A 422 -14.33 27.00 1.52
CA VAL A 422 -13.95 27.33 0.15
C VAL A 422 -12.57 27.97 0.18
N ALA A 423 -11.68 27.49 -0.66
CA ALA A 423 -10.33 28.00 -0.84
C ALA A 423 -10.21 28.68 -2.20
N LEU A 424 -9.51 29.82 -2.24
CA LEU A 424 -9.10 30.52 -3.45
C LEU A 424 -7.56 30.52 -3.51
N THR A 425 -7.02 29.74 -4.44
CA THR A 425 -5.58 29.63 -4.70
C THR A 425 -5.17 30.58 -5.80
N PHE A 426 -4.10 31.34 -5.58
CA PHE A 426 -3.50 32.28 -6.51
C PHE A 426 -1.99 32.21 -6.42
N PHE A 427 -1.29 32.89 -7.33
CA PHE A 427 0.17 32.88 -7.39
C PHE A 427 0.73 34.26 -7.09
N GLU A 428 1.71 34.32 -6.20
CA GLU A 428 2.43 35.53 -5.82
C GLU A 428 3.90 35.43 -6.24
N GLN A 429 4.45 36.53 -6.74
CA GLN A 429 5.85 36.58 -7.16
C GLN A 429 6.77 36.46 -5.93
N ILE A 430 7.76 35.58 -6.03
CA ILE A 430 8.82 35.46 -5.04
C ILE A 430 9.85 36.55 -5.34
N ASN A 431 9.96 37.55 -4.47
CA ASN A 431 11.02 38.56 -4.55
C ASN A 431 12.27 38.03 -3.85
N ASN A 432 13.40 37.98 -4.57
CA ASN A 432 14.68 37.52 -4.02
C ASN A 432 15.32 38.50 -3.03
N ASP A 433 14.80 39.73 -2.93
CA ASP A 433 15.40 40.83 -2.17
C ASP A 433 14.79 40.99 -0.75
N ASP A 434 13.79 40.18 -0.39
CA ASP A 434 13.15 40.26 0.93
C ASP A 434 13.94 39.45 1.99
N GLU A 435 15.12 39.95 2.36
CA GLU A 435 15.79 39.60 3.63
C GLU A 435 14.97 40.02 4.87
N ASN A 436 13.87 40.75 4.67
CA ASN A 436 12.96 41.27 5.71
C ASN A 436 11.68 40.43 5.91
N ILE A 437 11.67 39.13 5.58
CA ILE A 437 10.72 38.20 6.24
C ILE A 437 11.27 37.91 7.64
N SER A 438 11.33 38.96 8.46
CA SER A 438 11.52 38.87 9.89
C SER A 438 10.21 38.39 10.51
N GLU A 439 10.33 37.32 11.29
CA GLU A 439 9.45 36.89 12.38
C GLU A 439 8.35 35.83 12.15
N CYS A 440 7.99 35.41 10.93
CA CYS A 440 6.98 34.32 10.81
C CYS A 440 7.32 33.13 9.89
N SER A 441 8.37 33.18 9.08
CA SER A 441 8.80 32.03 8.26
C SER A 441 10.17 31.53 8.71
N SER A 442 10.29 30.24 8.97
CA SER A 442 11.58 29.58 9.20
C SER A 442 12.47 29.80 7.98
N SER A 443 13.43 30.72 8.12
CA SER A 443 14.43 31.13 7.11
C SER A 443 15.13 29.96 6.42
N THR A 444 15.18 28.79 7.05
CA THR A 444 15.77 27.57 6.51
C THR A 444 15.02 26.98 5.31
N ALA A 445 13.68 27.08 5.24
CA ALA A 445 12.89 26.49 4.17
C ALA A 445 13.02 27.25 2.85
N PHE A 446 12.97 28.59 2.90
CA PHE A 446 13.16 29.46 1.74
C PHE A 446 14.59 29.37 1.17
N ILE A 447 15.61 29.34 2.04
CA ILE A 447 17.01 29.14 1.63
C ILE A 447 17.18 27.78 0.92
N SER A 448 16.50 26.74 1.39
CA SER A 448 16.56 25.40 0.80
C SER A 448 15.91 25.34 -0.59
N LEU A 449 14.79 26.02 -0.78
CA LEU A 449 14.09 26.08 -2.06
C LEU A 449 14.87 26.85 -3.12
N ASN A 450 15.42 28.01 -2.77
CA ASN A 450 16.27 28.80 -3.69
C ASN A 450 17.50 27.99 -4.13
N ARG A 451 18.09 27.23 -3.20
CA ARG A 451 19.21 26.33 -3.50
C ARG A 451 18.81 25.19 -4.45
N LEU A 452 17.62 24.61 -4.27
CA LEU A 452 17.09 23.58 -5.18
C LEU A 452 16.86 24.14 -6.60
N ILE A 453 16.25 25.31 -6.71
CA ILE A 453 16.00 25.99 -7.98
C ILE A 453 17.32 26.36 -8.68
N GLU A 454 18.30 26.88 -7.93
CA GLU A 454 19.64 27.15 -8.47
C GLU A 454 20.33 25.88 -8.98
N ASN A 455 20.27 24.79 -8.22
CA ASN A 455 20.85 23.53 -8.61
C ASN A 455 20.20 22.97 -9.88
N TYR A 456 18.87 23.02 -9.98
CA TYR A 456 18.13 22.63 -11.19
C TYR A 456 18.51 23.48 -12.40
N ASN A 457 18.59 24.81 -12.24
CA ASN A 457 19.00 25.71 -13.32
C ASN A 457 20.46 25.45 -13.77
N ARG A 458 21.34 25.02 -12.85
CA ARG A 458 22.74 24.66 -13.18
C ARG A 458 22.85 23.36 -13.97
N THR A 459 21.97 22.38 -13.75
CA THR A 459 21.98 21.10 -14.47
C THR A 459 21.32 21.22 -15.84
N CYS A 460 20.26 22.02 -15.99
CA CYS A 460 19.54 22.25 -17.24
C CYS A 460 20.18 23.33 -18.16
N ARG A 461 21.49 23.21 -18.45
CA ARG A 461 22.33 24.16 -19.26
C ARG A 461 21.88 24.44 -20.71
N HIS A 462 20.66 24.09 -21.13
CA HIS A 462 20.16 24.28 -22.49
C HIS A 462 18.98 25.25 -22.62
N GLN A 463 18.47 25.84 -21.54
CA GLN A 463 17.53 26.97 -21.62
C GLN A 463 18.21 28.29 -21.25
N ARG A 464 17.97 29.30 -22.09
CA ARG A 464 18.64 30.60 -22.10
C ARG A 464 18.55 31.34 -20.75
N ARG A 465 19.58 32.15 -20.47
CA ARG A 465 19.65 33.16 -19.41
C ARG A 465 18.61 34.28 -19.59
N SER A 466 17.33 33.99 -19.42
CA SER A 466 16.33 35.02 -19.09
C SER A 466 16.12 34.98 -17.59
N SER A 467 16.16 36.14 -16.92
CA SER A 467 15.75 36.28 -15.52
C SER A 467 14.30 35.82 -15.39
N SER A 468 14.09 34.58 -14.98
CA SER A 468 12.75 34.02 -14.86
C SER A 468 12.13 34.49 -13.56
N VAL A 469 11.01 35.17 -13.65
CA VAL A 469 10.18 35.48 -12.49
C VAL A 469 9.57 34.19 -11.98
N ILE A 470 9.67 33.95 -10.68
CA ILE A 470 9.18 32.74 -10.02
C ILE A 470 7.96 33.13 -9.20
N TYR A 471 6.92 32.31 -9.27
CA TYR A 471 5.70 32.48 -8.49
C TYR A 471 5.48 31.28 -7.58
N ALA A 472 5.03 31.53 -6.35
CA ALA A 472 4.58 30.49 -5.43
C ALA A 472 3.06 30.60 -5.24
N SER A 473 2.38 29.46 -5.19
CA SER A 473 0.95 29.45 -4.88
C SER A 473 0.70 29.82 -3.41
N LYS A 474 -0.29 30.67 -3.17
CA LYS A 474 -0.89 30.97 -1.86
C LYS A 474 -2.39 30.75 -1.93
N THR A 475 -3.02 30.54 -0.79
CA THR A 475 -4.47 30.33 -0.70
C THR A 475 -5.07 31.20 0.39
N ILE A 476 -6.24 31.79 0.12
CA ILE A 476 -7.15 32.36 1.13
C ILE A 476 -8.34 31.41 1.26
N CYS A 477 -8.75 31.11 2.48
CA CYS A 477 -9.85 30.18 2.75
C CYS A 477 -10.91 30.82 3.66
N LEU A 478 -12.18 30.55 3.37
CA LEU A 478 -13.33 30.88 4.21
C LEU A 478 -14.04 29.60 4.64
N ILE A 479 -14.34 29.46 5.93
CA ILE A 479 -15.01 28.28 6.51
C ILE A 479 -16.27 28.73 7.24
N GLY A 480 -17.38 28.04 7.02
CA GLY A 480 -18.66 28.32 7.66
C GLY A 480 -19.50 27.07 7.90
N PRO A 481 -20.59 27.19 8.69
CA PRO A 481 -21.46 26.05 9.04
C PRO A 481 -22.49 25.71 7.95
N GLN A 482 -22.59 26.49 6.87
CA GLN A 482 -23.58 26.30 5.81
C GLN A 482 -22.91 26.14 4.43
N ALA A 483 -23.51 25.35 3.55
CA ALA A 483 -22.99 24.97 2.23
C ALA A 483 -23.18 26.04 1.13
N HIS A 484 -22.79 27.30 1.40
CA HIS A 484 -22.92 28.43 0.46
C HIS A 484 -21.65 28.63 -0.38
N TYR A 485 -21.33 27.66 -1.24
CA TYR A 485 -20.16 27.71 -2.12
C TYR A 485 -20.10 28.97 -3.00
N SER A 486 -21.17 29.31 -3.71
CA SER A 486 -21.18 30.42 -4.67
C SER A 486 -20.96 31.76 -3.98
N THR A 487 -21.54 31.92 -2.79
CA THR A 487 -21.38 33.11 -1.95
C THR A 487 -19.95 33.19 -1.42
N PHE A 488 -19.42 32.12 -0.84
CA PHE A 488 -18.05 32.09 -0.29
C PHE A 488 -17.01 32.32 -1.39
N LYS A 489 -17.17 31.68 -2.55
CA LYS A 489 -16.36 31.92 -3.75
C LYS A 489 -16.36 33.41 -4.11
N ARG A 490 -17.53 34.03 -4.17
CA ARG A 490 -17.65 35.44 -4.56
C ARG A 490 -17.02 36.38 -3.54
N ILE A 491 -17.16 36.09 -2.25
CA ILE A 491 -16.49 36.84 -1.18
C ILE A 491 -14.97 36.74 -1.35
N LEU A 492 -14.43 35.53 -1.54
CA LEU A 492 -12.98 35.31 -1.71
C LEU A 492 -12.43 36.00 -2.95
N GLU A 493 -13.14 35.96 -4.08
CA GLU A 493 -12.77 36.70 -5.29
C GLU A 493 -12.68 38.21 -5.02
N LEU A 494 -13.62 38.77 -4.23
CA LEU A 494 -13.58 40.19 -3.88
C LEU A 494 -12.44 40.52 -2.92
N LEU A 495 -12.23 39.71 -1.88
CA LEU A 495 -11.12 39.88 -0.96
C LEU A 495 -9.78 39.83 -1.69
N TYR A 496 -9.58 38.85 -2.58
CA TYR A 496 -8.38 38.77 -3.39
C TYR A 496 -8.19 39.99 -4.28
N ARG A 497 -9.26 40.48 -4.93
CA ARG A 497 -9.18 41.71 -5.72
C ARG A 497 -8.81 42.93 -4.88
N MET A 498 -9.28 43.03 -3.64
CA MET A 498 -8.86 44.10 -2.71
C MET A 498 -7.37 44.03 -2.35
N THR A 499 -6.77 42.82 -2.32
CA THR A 499 -5.33 42.68 -2.06
C THR A 499 -4.46 43.17 -3.23
N ILE A 500 -5.00 43.15 -4.46
CA ILE A 500 -4.32 43.66 -5.65
C ILE A 500 -4.60 45.16 -5.84
N GLU A 501 -5.86 45.56 -5.66
CA GLU A 501 -6.36 46.91 -5.89
C GLU A 501 -6.74 47.55 -4.53
N HIS A 502 -5.77 48.14 -3.83
CA HIS A 502 -5.96 48.70 -2.47
C HIS A 502 -7.00 49.83 -2.40
N ASP A 503 -7.30 50.50 -3.51
CA ASP A 503 -8.22 51.65 -3.57
C ASP A 503 -9.67 51.28 -3.95
N LEU A 504 -10.00 49.99 -4.11
CA LEU A 504 -11.24 49.56 -4.77
C LEU A 504 -12.53 49.98 -4.03
N LEU A 505 -12.50 50.20 -2.71
CA LEU A 505 -13.73 50.23 -1.88
C LEU A 505 -13.78 51.33 -0.79
N GLY A 506 -12.80 52.21 -0.74
CA GLY A 506 -12.81 53.40 0.15
C GLY A 506 -12.70 53.13 1.66
N LEU A 507 -12.64 51.87 2.09
CA LEU A 507 -12.43 51.44 3.48
C LEU A 507 -11.22 50.49 3.58
N PRO A 508 -10.57 50.39 4.75
CA PRO A 508 -9.46 49.45 4.95
C PRO A 508 -9.94 48.00 4.86
N PHE A 509 -9.05 47.09 4.43
CA PHE A 509 -9.32 45.66 4.25
C PHE A 509 -9.93 45.02 5.51
N GLU A 510 -9.44 45.39 6.69
CA GLU A 510 -9.88 44.90 7.99
C GLU A 510 -11.34 45.25 8.27
N ALA A 511 -11.84 46.39 7.80
CA ALA A 511 -13.25 46.78 7.96
C ALA A 511 -14.17 45.88 7.13
N HIS A 512 -13.73 45.50 5.93
CA HIS A 512 -14.46 44.54 5.10
C HIS A 512 -14.46 43.13 5.71
N LEU A 513 -13.31 42.69 6.22
CA LEU A 513 -13.18 41.42 6.93
C LEU A 513 -14.07 41.38 8.17
N TYR A 514 -14.10 42.47 8.95
CA TYR A 514 -14.97 42.60 10.11
C TYR A 514 -16.44 42.47 9.73
N ASN A 515 -16.89 43.17 8.69
CA ASN A 515 -18.28 43.09 8.22
C ASN A 515 -18.64 41.67 7.75
N ILE A 516 -17.74 40.98 7.04
CA ILE A 516 -17.98 39.60 6.58
C ILE A 516 -18.07 38.62 7.75
N LEU A 517 -17.33 38.83 8.83
CA LEU A 517 -17.26 37.88 9.93
C LEU A 517 -18.30 38.14 11.04
N HIS A 518 -18.62 39.41 11.29
CA HIS A 518 -19.45 39.80 12.44
C HIS A 518 -20.82 40.34 12.05
N GLU A 519 -20.95 40.97 10.87
CA GLU A 519 -22.23 41.58 10.42
C GLU A 519 -22.96 40.68 9.42
N LEU A 520 -22.26 39.79 8.73
CA LEU A 520 -22.86 38.84 7.79
C LEU A 520 -23.51 37.68 8.56
N TYR A 521 -24.80 37.80 8.83
CA TYR A 521 -25.60 36.70 9.33
C TYR A 521 -26.35 36.01 8.18
N ILE A 522 -25.90 34.81 7.80
CA ILE A 522 -26.69 33.99 6.87
C ILE A 522 -27.85 33.37 7.65
N PRO A 523 -29.12 33.70 7.31
CA PRO A 523 -30.26 33.22 8.07
C PRO A 523 -30.32 31.70 8.05
N SER A 524 -30.73 31.12 9.17
CA SER A 524 -31.05 29.69 9.19
C SER A 524 -32.22 29.41 8.23
N PRO A 525 -32.29 28.20 7.65
CA PRO A 525 -33.46 27.76 6.90
C PRO A 525 -34.75 28.11 7.68
N SER A 526 -35.77 28.64 6.99
CA SER A 526 -37.03 29.03 7.62
C SER A 526 -38.23 28.45 6.86
N LEU A 527 -39.45 28.61 7.38
CA LEU A 527 -40.68 28.21 6.68
C LEU A 527 -40.94 29.03 5.40
N SER A 528 -40.17 30.08 5.14
CA SER A 528 -40.24 30.89 3.92
C SER A 528 -38.87 31.03 3.28
N HIS A 529 -38.82 31.17 1.95
CA HIS A 529 -37.57 31.54 1.27
C HIS A 529 -37.05 32.86 1.83
N SER A 530 -35.76 32.91 2.15
CA SER A 530 -35.12 34.15 2.58
C SER A 530 -34.02 34.54 1.61
N VAL A 531 -33.92 35.84 1.35
CA VAL A 531 -32.93 36.43 0.46
C VAL A 531 -32.18 37.47 1.26
N LEU A 532 -30.91 37.21 1.55
CA LEU A 532 -30.04 38.17 2.20
C LEU A 532 -29.31 38.98 1.12
N LYS A 533 -29.39 40.30 1.20
CA LYS A 533 -28.56 41.20 0.40
C LYS A 533 -27.58 41.91 1.31
N PHE A 534 -26.29 41.77 1.03
CA PHE A 534 -25.24 42.43 1.80
C PHE A 534 -24.20 43.02 0.87
N ASN A 535 -23.55 44.09 1.30
CA ASN A 535 -22.55 44.77 0.50
C ASN A 535 -21.15 44.35 0.95
N VAL A 536 -20.33 43.95 -0.01
CA VAL A 536 -18.88 43.78 0.15
C VAL A 536 -18.23 44.90 -0.65
N GLY A 537 -17.95 46.01 0.03
CA GLY A 537 -17.58 47.26 -0.60
C GLY A 537 -18.71 47.85 -1.45
N GLU A 538 -18.43 48.16 -2.72
CA GLU A 538 -19.39 48.72 -3.69
C GLU A 538 -20.26 47.64 -4.36
N ARG A 539 -19.98 46.35 -4.12
CA ARG A 539 -20.73 45.25 -4.73
C ARG A 539 -21.76 44.69 -3.78
N GLN A 540 -23.00 44.61 -4.24
CA GLN A 540 -24.08 43.92 -3.54
C GLN A 540 -24.05 42.43 -3.90
N LEU A 541 -23.89 41.59 -2.88
CA LEU A 541 -24.05 40.14 -2.98
C LEU A 541 -25.44 39.74 -2.49
N THR A 542 -26.00 38.71 -3.12
CA THR A 542 -27.31 38.15 -2.76
C THR A 542 -27.11 36.68 -2.41
N VAL A 543 -27.48 36.30 -1.19
CA VAL A 543 -27.52 34.90 -0.73
C VAL A 543 -28.96 34.46 -0.72
N TRP A 544 -29.24 33.35 -1.37
CA TRP A 544 -30.55 32.73 -1.37
C TRP A 544 -30.55 31.53 -0.43
N GLN A 545 -31.58 31.43 0.41
CA GLN A 545 -31.77 30.33 1.35
C GLN A 545 -33.12 29.64 1.07
N PRO A 546 -33.14 28.33 0.74
CA PRO A 546 -34.37 27.58 0.52
C PRO A 546 -35.23 27.47 1.78
N SER A 547 -36.51 27.18 1.57
CA SER A 547 -37.44 26.88 2.66
C SER A 547 -37.18 25.47 3.20
N ILE A 548 -37.61 25.18 4.43
CA ILE A 548 -37.51 23.84 5.05
C ILE A 548 -38.68 22.92 4.61
N HIS A 549 -39.58 23.37 3.74
CA HIS A 549 -40.71 22.52 3.34
C HIS A 549 -40.25 21.25 2.61
N ASP A 550 -40.81 20.10 2.99
CA ASP A 550 -40.50 18.77 2.43
C ASP A 550 -40.70 18.64 0.90
N GLY A 551 -41.29 19.65 0.26
CA GLY A 551 -41.46 19.72 -1.20
C GLY A 551 -40.39 20.54 -1.94
N ASP A 552 -39.54 21.29 -1.24
CA ASP A 552 -38.46 22.06 -1.85
C ASP A 552 -37.19 21.21 -1.99
N LEU A 553 -36.49 21.39 -3.11
CA LEU A 553 -35.17 20.80 -3.26
C LEU A 553 -34.19 21.39 -2.22
N PRO A 554 -33.28 20.58 -1.68
CA PRO A 554 -32.24 21.07 -0.77
C PRO A 554 -31.39 22.15 -1.44
N LEU A 555 -30.68 22.94 -0.63
CA LEU A 555 -29.76 23.95 -1.14
C LEU A 555 -28.66 23.26 -1.96
N LEU A 556 -28.78 23.38 -3.29
CA LEU A 556 -27.77 22.95 -4.25
C LEU A 556 -27.10 24.21 -4.80
N ASP A 557 -26.06 24.66 -4.11
CA ASP A 557 -25.30 25.87 -4.50
C ASP A 557 -24.24 25.58 -5.59
N PHE A 558 -24.35 24.41 -6.22
CA PHE A 558 -23.53 23.97 -7.36
C PHE A 558 -24.39 23.84 -8.62
N ASN A 559 -23.78 24.15 -9.76
CA ASN A 559 -24.45 24.03 -11.05
C ASN A 559 -24.53 22.57 -11.47
N LEU A 560 -25.73 21.97 -11.38
CA LEU A 560 -25.96 20.59 -11.81
C LEU A 560 -25.65 20.39 -13.29
N LEU A 561 -25.79 21.41 -14.15
CA LEU A 561 -25.43 21.29 -15.56
C LEU A 561 -23.94 21.00 -15.73
N ASP A 562 -23.08 21.63 -14.91
CA ASP A 562 -21.65 21.39 -14.96
C ASP A 562 -21.36 19.95 -14.52
N PHE A 563 -22.04 19.46 -13.48
CA PHE A 563 -21.94 18.07 -13.03
C PHE A 563 -22.31 17.05 -14.13
N PHE A 564 -23.47 17.23 -14.78
CA PHE A 564 -23.89 16.37 -15.90
C PHE A 564 -22.98 16.52 -17.13
N SER A 565 -22.41 17.71 -17.36
CA SER A 565 -21.47 17.92 -18.47
C SER A 565 -20.14 17.21 -18.28
N LEU A 566 -19.71 17.02 -17.01
CA LEU A 566 -18.43 16.40 -16.67
C LEU A 566 -18.49 14.88 -16.66
N LEU A 567 -19.55 14.30 -16.06
CA LEU A 567 -19.70 12.84 -15.91
C LEU A 567 -20.53 12.19 -17.02
N GLY A 568 -21.30 12.98 -17.78
CA GLY A 568 -22.31 12.46 -18.69
C GLY A 568 -23.48 11.82 -17.95
N VAL A 569 -24.56 11.53 -18.68
CA VAL A 569 -25.76 10.93 -18.08
C VAL A 569 -25.48 9.52 -17.54
N GLU A 570 -24.73 8.72 -18.29
CA GLU A 570 -24.37 7.35 -17.88
C GLU A 570 -23.55 7.34 -16.60
N GLY A 571 -22.49 8.16 -16.52
CA GLY A 571 -21.65 8.25 -15.33
C GLY A 571 -22.39 8.75 -14.09
N VAL A 572 -23.39 9.63 -14.26
CA VAL A 572 -24.25 10.06 -13.14
C VAL A 572 -25.15 8.92 -12.67
N VAL A 573 -25.73 8.13 -13.59
CA VAL A 573 -26.53 6.96 -13.22
C VAL A 573 -25.67 5.94 -12.48
N ASP A 574 -24.48 5.62 -12.99
CA ASP A 574 -23.55 4.70 -12.35
C ASP A 574 -23.17 5.19 -10.94
N LEU A 575 -22.91 6.49 -10.79
CA LEU A 575 -22.60 7.09 -9.49
C LEU A 575 -23.76 6.92 -8.49
N VAL A 576 -24.98 7.24 -8.92
CA VAL A 576 -26.18 7.09 -8.08
C VAL A 576 -26.42 5.63 -7.74
N THR A 577 -26.26 4.72 -8.69
CA THR A 577 -26.36 3.28 -8.46
C THR A 577 -25.31 2.81 -7.45
N CYS A 578 -24.05 3.20 -7.60
CA CYS A 578 -22.99 2.89 -6.64
C CYS A 578 -23.33 3.41 -5.24
N ALA A 579 -23.89 4.62 -5.14
CA ALA A 579 -24.25 5.22 -3.87
C ALA A 579 -25.44 4.51 -3.19
N LEU A 580 -26.46 4.13 -3.96
CA LEU A 580 -27.60 3.35 -3.48
C LEU A 580 -27.19 1.94 -3.00
N LEU A 581 -26.14 1.38 -3.60
CA LEU A 581 -25.54 0.09 -3.21
C LEU A 581 -24.48 0.23 -2.10
N GLU A 582 -24.29 1.43 -1.56
CA GLU A 582 -23.30 1.74 -0.51
C GLU A 582 -21.86 1.32 -0.87
N HIS A 583 -21.51 1.37 -2.15
CA HIS A 583 -20.15 1.09 -2.59
C HIS A 583 -19.18 2.21 -2.20
N GLN A 584 -17.90 1.86 -2.06
CA GLN A 584 -16.83 2.84 -1.90
C GLN A 584 -16.59 3.52 -3.26
N ILE A 585 -16.87 4.81 -3.34
CA ILE A 585 -16.77 5.59 -4.57
C ILE A 585 -15.56 6.51 -4.52
N ILE A 586 -14.70 6.42 -5.53
CA ILE A 586 -13.57 7.33 -5.73
C ILE A 586 -13.79 8.05 -7.05
N LEU A 587 -13.92 9.37 -6.99
CA LEU A 587 -13.95 10.24 -8.16
C LEU A 587 -12.56 10.84 -8.37
N LYS A 588 -12.10 10.89 -9.63
CA LYS A 588 -10.80 11.47 -10.02
C LYS A 588 -11.01 12.53 -11.10
N SER A 589 -10.44 13.71 -10.90
CA SER A 589 -10.46 14.83 -11.85
C SER A 589 -9.10 15.52 -11.83
N SER A 590 -8.73 16.13 -12.96
CA SER A 590 -7.54 16.98 -13.06
C SER A 590 -7.74 18.39 -12.51
N GLY A 591 -8.99 18.81 -12.27
CA GLY A 591 -9.33 20.13 -11.73
C GLY A 591 -10.05 20.03 -10.38
N MET A 592 -9.47 20.63 -9.33
CA MET A 592 -10.01 20.58 -7.96
C MET A 592 -11.36 21.29 -7.79
N GLN A 593 -11.71 22.22 -8.67
CA GLN A 593 -12.94 23.01 -8.63
C GLN A 593 -14.24 22.21 -8.82
N PHE A 594 -14.14 20.93 -9.21
CA PHE A 594 -15.28 20.08 -9.57
C PHE A 594 -15.63 19.04 -8.49
N PHE A 595 -14.89 19.02 -7.39
CA PHE A 595 -15.10 18.06 -6.31
C PHE A 595 -15.95 18.65 -5.20
N ILE A 596 -17.24 18.30 -5.18
CA ILE A 596 -18.00 17.89 -4.00
C ILE A 596 -19.37 17.44 -4.50
N LEU A 597 -19.68 16.16 -4.30
CA LEU A 597 -21.04 15.64 -4.34
C LEU A 597 -21.32 15.15 -2.94
N HIS A 598 -22.23 15.83 -2.26
CA HIS A 598 -22.80 15.31 -1.04
C HIS A 598 -24.11 14.61 -1.44
N LEU A 599 -24.11 13.29 -1.32
CA LEU A 599 -25.34 12.52 -1.28
C LEU A 599 -25.68 12.37 0.19
N ASP A 600 -26.41 13.33 0.74
CA ASP A 600 -27.06 13.16 2.04
C ASP A 600 -28.17 12.11 1.88
N LYS A 601 -28.26 11.21 2.86
CA LYS A 601 -29.37 10.26 3.00
C LYS A 601 -30.56 10.93 3.67
#